data_AF-A0A351NEV2-F1
#
_entry.id   AF-A0A351NEV2-F1
#
_cell.length_a   1.000
_cell.length_b   1.000
_cell.length_c   1.000
_cell.angle_alpha   90.00
_cell.angle_beta   90.00
_cell.angle_gamma   90.00
#
_symmetry.space_group_name_H-M   'P 1'
#
loop_
_entity.id
_entity.type
_entity.pdbx_description
1 polymer ?
#
loop_
_entity_poly.entity_id
_entity_poly.type
_entity_poly.pdbx_seq_one_letter_code
_entity_poly.pdbx_strand_id
1 'polypeptide(L)'
;MISEFRYTGHKPETKAQIVVMLCDSIEAASRTLKGNNDRIYSDFVESIVAGKMEEGQFDDADISISELKALKEGLKQYLAQLNHERVVYPKNKLNKNINNESITKQN
;
A
#
# COMPACT_ATOMS: atom_id res chain seq x y z
N MET A 1 25.30 -18.47 15.65
CA MET A 1 25.38 -18.20 14.20
C MET A 1 24.16 -17.44 13.68
N ILE A 2 22.90 -17.91 13.81
CA ILE A 2 21.72 -17.11 13.38
C ILE A 2 21.41 -15.93 14.34
N SER A 3 21.69 -16.10 15.64
CA SER A 3 21.45 -15.06 16.65
C SER A 3 22.24 -13.76 16.43
N GLU A 4 23.38 -13.83 15.73
CA GLU A 4 24.24 -12.66 15.47
C GLU A 4 23.69 -11.72 14.39
N PHE A 5 22.72 -12.20 13.60
CA PHE A 5 22.05 -11.41 12.55
C PHE A 5 20.63 -10.99 12.94
N ARG A 6 20.28 -11.12 14.23
CA ARG A 6 19.03 -10.60 14.78
C ARG A 6 19.29 -9.33 15.55
N TYR A 7 18.35 -8.40 15.47
CA TYR A 7 18.36 -7.23 16.33
C TYR A 7 18.34 -7.66 17.81
N THR A 8 19.13 -6.97 18.64
CA THR A 8 19.24 -7.24 20.09
C THR A 8 18.07 -6.66 20.90
N GLY A 9 17.01 -6.20 20.23
CA GLY A 9 15.83 -5.62 20.86
C GLY A 9 14.86 -6.66 21.40
N HIS A 10 13.95 -6.21 22.25
CA HIS A 10 12.79 -7.00 22.65
C HIS A 10 11.80 -7.11 21.49
N LYS A 11 10.96 -8.15 21.50
CA LYS A 11 9.83 -8.27 20.57
C LYS A 11 8.84 -7.12 20.80
N PRO A 12 7.95 -6.83 19.84
CA PRO A 12 6.80 -5.96 20.09
C PRO A 12 6.01 -6.41 21.33
N GLU A 13 5.78 -5.50 22.26
CA GLU A 13 5.01 -5.73 23.51
C GLU A 13 3.63 -5.05 23.45
N THR A 14 3.44 -4.16 22.47
CA THR A 14 2.22 -3.39 22.28
C THR A 14 1.69 -3.51 20.86
N LYS A 15 0.36 -3.36 20.71
CA LYS A 15 -0.30 -3.28 19.40
C LYS A 15 0.34 -2.23 18.50
N ALA A 16 0.71 -1.07 19.05
CA ALA A 16 1.33 0.01 18.27
C ALA A 16 2.70 -0.40 17.70
N GLN A 17 3.52 -1.11 18.47
CA GLN A 17 4.82 -1.61 17.99
C GLN A 17 4.64 -2.65 16.87
N ILE A 18 3.63 -3.52 16.96
CA ILE A 18 3.28 -4.45 15.87
C ILE A 18 2.95 -3.68 14.59
N VAL A 19 2.09 -2.65 14.69
CA VAL A 19 1.69 -1.83 13.55
C VAL A 19 2.91 -1.18 12.91
N VAL A 20 3.78 -0.55 13.71
CA VAL A 20 5.00 0.11 13.21
C VAL A 20 5.92 -0.90 12.52
N MET A 21 6.16 -2.06 13.13
CA MET A 21 6.99 -3.13 12.55
C MET A 21 6.48 -3.59 11.19
N LEU A 22 5.16 -3.83 11.06
CA LEU A 22 4.55 -4.29 9.82
C LEU A 22 4.57 -3.21 8.74
N CYS A 23 4.24 -1.96 9.10
CA CYS A 23 4.28 -0.83 8.17
C CYS A 23 5.70 -0.63 7.60
N ASP A 24 6.73 -0.62 8.44
CA ASP A 24 8.13 -0.46 8.01
C ASP A 24 8.57 -1.61 7.08
N SER A 25 8.29 -2.85 7.49
CA SER A 25 8.64 -4.04 6.70
C SER A 25 7.98 -4.02 5.31
N ILE A 26 6.69 -3.66 5.25
CA ILE A 26 5.93 -3.59 4.00
C ILE A 26 6.40 -2.41 3.14
N GLU A 27 6.63 -1.24 3.71
CA GLU A 27 7.13 -0.07 2.97
C GLU A 27 8.46 -0.41 2.29
N ALA A 28 9.42 -0.92 3.07
CA ALA A 28 10.75 -1.25 2.57
C ALA A 28 10.68 -2.33 1.48
N ALA A 29 9.92 -3.39 1.70
CA ALA A 29 9.80 -4.48 0.74
C ALA A 29 9.00 -4.08 -0.52
N SER A 30 8.00 -3.19 -0.39
CA SER A 30 7.11 -2.78 -1.48
C SER A 30 7.84 -2.10 -2.64
N ARG A 31 9.01 -1.49 -2.38
CA ARG A 31 9.89 -0.86 -3.37
C ARG A 31 10.37 -1.84 -4.46
N THR A 32 10.30 -3.14 -4.20
CA THR A 32 10.72 -4.20 -5.10
C THR A 32 9.56 -4.89 -5.83
N LEU A 33 8.31 -4.53 -5.50
CA LEU A 33 7.12 -5.19 -5.99
C LEU A 33 6.94 -4.93 -7.50
N LYS A 34 6.75 -6.00 -8.27
CA LYS A 34 6.52 -5.93 -9.73
C LYS A 34 5.05 -6.19 -10.02
N GLY A 35 4.30 -5.14 -10.31
CA GLY A 35 2.88 -5.21 -10.68
C GLY A 35 1.96 -4.49 -9.69
N ASN A 36 0.77 -4.16 -10.17
CA ASN A 36 -0.15 -3.27 -9.48
C ASN A 36 -1.60 -3.79 -9.40
N ASN A 37 -1.78 -5.05 -8.98
CA ASN A 37 -3.11 -5.62 -8.81
C ASN A 37 -3.36 -6.09 -7.37
N ASP A 38 -4.64 -6.14 -7.00
CA ASP A 38 -5.10 -6.45 -5.64
C ASP A 38 -4.65 -7.81 -5.13
N ARG A 39 -4.56 -8.81 -6.03
CA ARG A 39 -4.09 -10.14 -5.67
C ARG A 39 -2.62 -10.12 -5.28
N ILE A 40 -1.78 -9.42 -6.05
CA ILE A 40 -0.36 -9.22 -5.74
C ILE A 40 -0.22 -8.55 -4.38
N TYR A 41 -0.99 -7.50 -4.08
CA TYR A 41 -0.94 -6.84 -2.77
C TYR A 41 -1.37 -7.75 -1.63
N SER A 42 -2.44 -8.52 -1.83
CA SER A 42 -2.91 -9.46 -0.82
C SER A 42 -1.86 -10.52 -0.54
N ASP A 43 -1.36 -11.21 -1.57
CA ASP A 43 -0.35 -12.26 -1.42
C ASP A 43 0.93 -11.69 -0.77
N PHE A 44 1.32 -10.47 -1.14
CA PHE A 44 2.49 -9.78 -0.58
C PHE A 44 2.33 -9.47 0.91
N VAL A 45 1.22 -8.84 1.32
CA VAL A 45 0.96 -8.52 2.74
C VAL A 45 0.84 -9.78 3.57
N GLU A 46 0.13 -10.80 3.09
CA GLU A 46 -0.02 -12.08 3.81
C GLU A 46 1.34 -12.77 3.98
N SER A 47 2.23 -12.72 2.98
CA SER A 47 3.56 -13.33 3.06
C SER A 47 4.45 -12.70 4.15
N ILE A 48 4.43 -11.37 4.26
CA ILE A 48 5.23 -10.65 5.26
C ILE A 48 4.68 -10.91 6.67
N VAL A 49 3.36 -10.84 6.84
CA VAL A 49 2.73 -11.09 8.13
C VAL A 49 2.96 -12.53 8.57
N ALA A 50 2.81 -13.52 7.69
CA ALA A 50 3.09 -14.92 7.98
C ALA A 50 4.54 -15.14 8.42
N GLY A 51 5.52 -14.56 7.72
CA GLY A 51 6.92 -14.66 8.12
C GLY A 51 7.19 -14.09 9.52
N LYS A 52 6.60 -12.94 9.86
CA LYS A 52 6.70 -12.38 11.22
C LYS A 52 6.03 -13.26 12.27
N MET A 53 4.94 -13.94 11.91
CA MET A 53 4.24 -14.88 12.80
C MET A 53 5.07 -16.13 13.05
N GLU A 54 5.67 -16.71 12.01
CA GLU A 54 6.58 -17.86 12.12
C GLU A 54 7.83 -17.55 12.94
N GLU A 55 8.31 -16.31 12.88
CA GLU A 55 9.41 -15.83 13.72
C GLU A 55 9.00 -15.50 15.17
N GLY A 56 7.71 -15.65 15.53
CA GLY A 56 7.20 -15.35 16.86
C GLY A 56 7.22 -13.87 17.23
N GLN A 57 7.18 -12.95 16.26
CA GLN A 57 7.26 -11.50 16.51
C GLN A 57 5.99 -10.91 17.15
N PHE A 58 4.93 -11.70 17.28
CA PHE A 58 3.67 -11.28 17.89
C PHE A 58 3.48 -11.87 19.30
N ASP A 59 4.39 -12.73 19.77
CA ASP A 59 4.19 -13.55 20.97
C ASP A 59 4.02 -12.73 22.26
N ASP A 60 4.63 -11.55 22.31
CA ASP A 60 4.73 -10.73 23.52
C ASP A 60 3.71 -9.57 23.53
N ALA A 61 2.83 -9.47 22.53
CA ALA A 61 1.84 -8.41 22.41
C ALA A 61 0.43 -8.95 22.18
N ASP A 62 -0.53 -8.39 22.93
CA ASP A 62 -1.95 -8.74 22.78
C ASP A 62 -2.53 -8.09 21.51
N ILE A 63 -2.59 -8.83 20.40
CA ILE A 63 -3.33 -8.43 19.20
C ILE A 63 -4.37 -9.50 18.85
N SER A 64 -5.62 -9.08 18.68
CA SER A 64 -6.68 -9.99 18.25
C SER A 64 -6.58 -10.31 16.76
N ILE A 65 -7.10 -11.47 16.35
CA ILE A 65 -7.18 -11.85 14.94
C ILE A 65 -7.99 -10.82 14.13
N SER A 66 -9.05 -10.24 14.72
CA SER A 66 -9.85 -9.18 14.09
C SER A 66 -9.04 -7.90 13.85
N GLU A 67 -8.21 -7.49 14.81
CA GLU A 67 -7.35 -6.30 14.66
C GLU A 67 -6.26 -6.55 13.62
N LEU A 68 -5.63 -7.73 13.64
CA LEU A 68 -4.64 -8.10 12.64
C LEU A 68 -5.27 -8.15 11.24
N LYS A 69 -6.51 -8.64 11.10
CA LYS A 69 -7.25 -8.60 9.83
C LYS A 69 -7.50 -7.16 9.37
N ALA A 70 -7.98 -6.28 10.25
CA ALA A 70 -8.19 -4.88 9.93
C ALA A 70 -6.90 -4.19 9.49
N LEU A 71 -5.78 -4.46 10.19
CA LEU A 71 -4.46 -3.96 9.84
C LEU A 71 -4.02 -4.44 8.45
N LYS A 72 -4.15 -5.73 8.15
CA LYS A 72 -3.83 -6.30 6.83
C LYS A 72 -4.63 -5.64 5.71
N GLU A 73 -5.93 -5.43 5.89
CA GLU A 73 -6.76 -4.76 4.89
C GLU A 73 -6.35 -3.30 4.69
N GLY A 74 -6.02 -2.57 5.76
CA GLY A 74 -5.47 -1.22 5.66
C GLY A 74 -4.16 -1.16 4.88
N LEU A 75 -3.27 -2.13 5.08
CA LEU A 75 -1.99 -2.23 4.37
C LEU A 75 -2.16 -2.56 2.89
N LYS A 76 -3.12 -3.42 2.54
CA LYS A 76 -3.48 -3.72 1.14
C LYS A 76 -3.99 -2.46 0.43
N GLN A 77 -4.87 -1.69 1.07
CA GLN A 77 -5.38 -0.42 0.54
C GLN A 77 -4.27 0.61 0.37
N TYR A 78 -3.35 0.71 1.33
CA TYR A 78 -2.19 1.58 1.25
C TYR A 78 -1.32 1.26 0.02
N LEU A 79 -1.04 -0.03 -0.23
CA LEU A 79 -0.28 -0.45 -1.41
C LEU A 79 -0.98 -0.14 -2.74
N ALA A 80 -2.30 -0.27 -2.79
CA ALA A 80 -3.08 0.12 -3.95
C ALA A 80 -2.95 1.64 -4.21
N GLN A 81 -3.05 2.47 -3.17
CA GLN A 81 -2.93 3.93 -3.29
C GLN A 81 -1.56 4.38 -3.77
N LEU A 82 -0.47 3.72 -3.37
CA LEU A 82 0.89 4.06 -3.82
C LEU A 82 1.11 3.83 -5.32
N ASN A 83 0.41 2.88 -5.92
CA ASN A 83 0.66 2.40 -7.28
C ASN A 83 -0.33 2.93 -8.32
N HIS A 84 -1.35 3.68 -7.90
CA HIS A 84 -2.07 4.54 -8.82
C HIS A 84 -1.17 5.75 -9.13
N GLU A 85 -0.64 5.82 -10.36
CA GLU A 85 0.06 7.01 -10.85
C GLU A 85 -0.73 8.26 -10.45
N ARG A 86 -0.04 9.28 -9.92
CA ARG A 86 -0.67 10.57 -9.63
C ARG A 86 -1.46 10.99 -10.86
N VAL A 87 -2.77 11.19 -10.70
CA VAL A 87 -3.68 11.60 -11.77
C VAL A 87 -3.05 12.78 -12.51
N VAL A 88 -2.66 12.56 -13.77
CA VAL A 88 -2.22 13.64 -14.64
C VAL A 88 -3.45 14.48 -14.90
N TYR A 89 -3.48 15.71 -14.38
CA TYR A 89 -4.58 16.63 -14.62
C TYR A 89 -4.82 16.73 -16.13
N PRO A 90 -6.06 16.49 -16.61
CA PRO A 90 -6.35 16.61 -18.02
C PRO A 90 -6.03 18.04 -18.46
N LYS A 91 -5.03 18.19 -19.34
CA LYS A 91 -4.73 19.49 -19.94
C LYS A 91 -5.99 19.93 -20.68
N ASN A 92 -6.58 21.03 -20.19
CA ASN A 92 -7.79 21.65 -20.73
C ASN A 92 -7.82 21.55 -22.27
N LYS A 93 -8.76 20.78 -22.82
CA LYS A 93 -9.20 20.97 -24.20
C LYS A 93 -9.95 22.31 -24.23
N LEU A 94 -9.20 23.40 -24.32
CA LEU A 94 -9.74 24.71 -24.65
C LEU A 94 -10.54 24.56 -25.95
N ASN A 95 -11.83 24.79 -25.82
CA ASN A 95 -12.86 24.67 -26.84
C ASN A 95 -12.46 25.49 -28.08
N LYS A 96 -12.05 24.81 -29.15
CA LYS A 96 -11.80 25.42 -30.46
C LYS A 96 -12.96 25.09 -31.39
N ASN A 97 -14.15 25.57 -31.04
CA ASN A 97 -15.30 25.66 -31.94
C ASN A 97 -16.04 26.96 -31.62
N ILE A 98 -15.45 28.07 -32.05
CA ILE A 98 -16.17 29.33 -32.21
C ILE A 98 -15.93 29.77 -33.67
N ASN A 99 -17.05 29.81 -34.41
CA ASN A 99 -17.29 30.47 -35.71
C ASN A 99 -16.99 29.69 -36.99
N ASN A 100 -17.91 28.82 -37.41
CA ASN A 100 -18.16 28.49 -38.81
C ASN A 100 -19.67 28.33 -39.05
N GLU A 101 -20.48 29.34 -38.72
CA GLU A 101 -21.91 29.34 -39.07
C GLU A 101 -22.49 30.75 -38.92
N SER A 102 -22.17 31.66 -39.85
CA SER A 102 -22.93 32.92 -40.10
C SER A 102 -22.46 33.68 -41.35
N ILE A 103 -22.17 33.03 -42.49
CA ILE A 103 -22.25 33.72 -43.79
C ILE A 103 -22.73 32.73 -44.86
N THR A 104 -24.01 32.36 -44.82
CA THR A 104 -24.74 32.02 -46.05
C THR A 104 -26.18 32.45 -45.83
N LYS A 105 -26.66 33.29 -46.76
CA LYS A 105 -28.00 33.90 -46.87
C LYS A 105 -28.13 35.29 -46.20
N GLN A 106 -27.78 36.34 -46.94
CA GLN A 106 -28.76 37.15 -47.69
C GLN A 106 -28.05 38.29 -48.45
N ASN A 107 -28.33 38.35 -49.76
CA ASN A 107 -28.14 39.45 -50.72
C ASN A 107 -26.74 39.95 -51.06
#